data_AF-Q2KJM8-F1
#
_entry.id   AF-Q2KJM8-F1
#
_cell.length_a   1.000
_cell.length_b   1.000
_cell.length_c   1.000
_cell.angle_alpha   90.00
_cell.angle_beta   90.00
_cell.angle_gamma   90.00
#
_symmetry.space_group_name_H-M   'P 1'
#
loop_
_entity.id
_entity.type
_entity.pdbx_description
1 polymer ?
#
loop_
_entity_poly.entity_id
_entity_poly.type
_entity_poly.pdbx_seq_one_letter_code
_entity_poly.pdbx_strand_id
1 'polypeptide(L)'
;MSETFTKGMARNIYFGGSVFFFLVFLGLTYHTEQTFPERTNASEMTEAVVRGKAVWENNNCIGCHSLLGEGAYFAPELGNVFVRRGGEEAFKPFLHAWMKAQPLGAPGRRAMPQFNLTEQQVDDMAEFLKWTSKIDTNNWPPNKEG
;
A
#
# COMPACT_ATOMS: atom_id res chain seq x y z
N MET A 1 13.05 -22.18 -52.16
CA MET A 1 13.39 -22.36 -50.74
C MET A 1 12.09 -22.24 -49.97
N SER A 2 11.67 -23.29 -49.25
CA SER A 2 10.50 -23.18 -48.37
C SER A 2 10.85 -22.18 -47.26
N GLU A 3 10.14 -21.06 -47.16
CA GLU A 3 10.29 -20.18 -46.01
C GLU A 3 9.89 -20.97 -44.76
N THR A 4 10.88 -21.38 -43.97
CA THR A 4 10.68 -22.15 -42.73
C THR A 4 10.09 -21.30 -41.61
N PHE A 5 10.03 -19.98 -41.76
CA PHE A 5 9.39 -19.05 -40.84
C PHE A 5 8.86 -17.83 -41.60
N THR A 6 7.55 -17.61 -41.60
CA THR A 6 6.89 -16.54 -42.35
C THR A 6 6.31 -15.46 -41.43
N LYS A 7 6.07 -14.25 -41.97
CA LYS A 7 5.34 -13.18 -41.26
C LYS A 7 3.97 -13.63 -40.76
N GLY A 8 3.28 -14.49 -41.52
CA GLY A 8 1.98 -15.04 -41.14
C GLY A 8 2.07 -15.94 -39.89
N MET A 9 3.11 -16.77 -39.80
CA MET A 9 3.38 -17.60 -38.62
C MET A 9 3.66 -16.73 -37.39
N ALA A 10 4.52 -15.71 -37.52
CA ALA A 10 4.80 -14.76 -36.44
C ALA A 10 3.53 -14.05 -35.96
N ARG A 11 2.66 -13.61 -36.87
CA ARG A 11 1.37 -12.99 -36.54
C ARG A 11 0.45 -13.94 -35.75
N ASN A 12 0.37 -15.20 -36.16
CA ASN A 12 -0.49 -16.19 -35.49
C ASN A 12 0.06 -16.54 -34.10
N ILE A 13 1.38 -16.63 -33.93
CA ILE A 13 2.01 -16.79 -32.61
C ILE A 13 1.70 -15.60 -31.71
N TYR A 14 1.80 -14.37 -32.23
CA TYR A 14 1.46 -13.16 -31.48
C TYR A 14 0.01 -13.17 -31.01
N PHE A 15 -0.96 -13.34 -31.91
CA PHE A 15 -2.38 -13.33 -31.52
C PHE A 15 -2.75 -14.53 -30.64
N GLY A 16 -2.32 -15.73 -31.00
CA GLY A 16 -2.61 -16.95 -30.24
C GLY A 16 -1.99 -16.92 -28.85
N GLY A 17 -0.70 -16.56 -28.76
CA GLY A 17 0.01 -16.41 -27.48
C GLY A 17 -0.59 -15.31 -26.61
N SER A 18 -0.91 -14.15 -27.18
CA SER A 18 -1.50 -13.04 -26.42
C SER A 18 -2.86 -13.42 -25.84
N VAL A 19 -3.76 -14.02 -26.64
CA VAL A 19 -5.07 -14.47 -26.15
C VAL A 19 -4.91 -15.57 -25.09
N PHE A 20 -4.03 -16.54 -25.33
CA PHE A 20 -3.77 -17.61 -24.38
C PHE A 20 -3.31 -17.07 -23.02
N PHE A 21 -2.25 -16.25 -23.00
CA PHE A 21 -1.72 -15.71 -21.75
C PHE A 21 -2.64 -14.68 -21.10
N PHE A 22 -3.45 -13.95 -21.88
CA PHE A 22 -4.51 -13.10 -21.33
C PHE A 22 -5.55 -13.91 -20.54
N LEU A 23 -6.02 -15.04 -21.09
CA LEU A 23 -6.95 -15.92 -20.40
C LEU A 23 -6.32 -16.58 -19.17
N VAL A 24 -5.06 -16.99 -19.25
CA VAL A 24 -4.30 -17.49 -18.09
C VAL A 24 -4.22 -16.42 -17.00
N PHE A 25 -3.90 -15.18 -17.37
CA PHE A 25 -3.83 -14.07 -16.42
C PHE A 25 -5.17 -13.80 -15.73
N LEU A 26 -6.29 -13.88 -16.45
CA LEU A 26 -7.62 -13.77 -15.83
C LEU A 26 -7.91 -14.92 -14.86
N GLY A 27 -7.54 -16.16 -15.21
CA GLY A 27 -7.67 -17.31 -14.33
C GLY A 27 -6.85 -17.16 -13.04
N LEU A 28 -5.61 -16.69 -13.16
CA LEU A 28 -4.74 -16.38 -12.01
C LEU A 28 -5.32 -15.23 -11.17
N THR A 29 -5.84 -14.18 -11.81
CA THR A 29 -6.45 -13.04 -11.12
C THR A 29 -7.67 -13.49 -10.32
N TYR A 30 -8.56 -14.29 -10.92
CA TYR A 30 -9.72 -14.84 -10.23
C TYR A 30 -9.31 -15.66 -9.00
N HIS A 31 -8.32 -16.55 -9.15
CA HIS A 31 -7.80 -17.32 -8.02
C HIS A 31 -7.20 -16.43 -6.93
N THR A 32 -6.37 -15.44 -7.29
CA THR A 32 -5.79 -14.48 -6.34
C THR A 32 -6.87 -13.71 -5.58
N GLU A 33 -7.91 -13.23 -6.26
CA GLU A 33 -9.02 -12.47 -5.66
C GLU A 33 -9.73 -13.29 -4.56
N GLN A 34 -9.90 -14.60 -4.76
CA GLN A 34 -10.51 -15.49 -3.76
C GLN A 34 -9.66 -15.63 -2.49
N THR A 35 -8.35 -15.38 -2.58
CA THR A 35 -7.44 -15.48 -1.42
C THR A 35 -7.34 -14.20 -0.61
N PHE A 36 -7.73 -13.04 -1.17
CA PHE A 36 -7.61 -11.76 -0.47
C PHE A 36 -8.33 -11.68 0.88
N PRO A 37 -9.56 -12.21 1.06
CA PRO A 37 -10.23 -12.14 2.36
C PRO A 37 -9.41 -12.68 3.53
N GLU A 38 -8.69 -13.77 3.31
CA GLU A 38 -7.78 -14.36 4.31
C GLU A 38 -6.49 -13.54 4.40
N ARG A 39 -5.81 -13.31 3.26
CA ARG A 39 -4.49 -12.66 3.23
C ARG A 39 -4.49 -11.24 3.78
N THR A 40 -5.60 -10.51 3.64
CA THR A 40 -5.72 -9.12 4.11
C THR A 40 -6.48 -9.01 5.43
N ASN A 41 -6.89 -10.13 6.04
CA ASN A 41 -7.79 -10.13 7.21
C ASN A 41 -9.04 -9.25 6.96
N ALA A 42 -9.81 -9.52 5.91
CA ALA A 42 -10.91 -8.67 5.48
C ALA A 42 -12.00 -8.47 6.56
N SER A 43 -12.12 -9.40 7.51
CA SER A 43 -12.98 -9.24 8.69
C SER A 43 -12.56 -8.09 9.63
N GLU A 44 -11.28 -7.70 9.62
CA GLU A 44 -10.75 -6.56 10.38
C GLU A 44 -10.81 -5.23 9.58
N MET A 45 -11.26 -5.25 8.31
CA MET A 45 -11.38 -4.06 7.47
C MET A 45 -12.66 -3.29 7.82
N THR A 46 -12.66 -2.66 8.99
CA THR A 46 -13.79 -1.88 9.51
C THR A 46 -14.04 -0.60 8.70
N GLU A 47 -15.18 0.07 8.92
CA GLU A 47 -15.45 1.38 8.32
C GLU A 47 -14.40 2.44 8.68
N ALA A 48 -13.79 2.36 9.87
CA ALA A 48 -12.71 3.26 10.27
C ALA A 48 -11.47 3.08 9.39
N VAL A 49 -11.11 1.84 9.06
CA VAL A 49 -10.01 1.51 8.14
C VAL A 49 -10.30 2.11 6.75
N VAL A 50 -11.52 1.95 6.25
CA VAL A 50 -11.94 2.47 4.94
C VAL A 50 -11.90 4.01 4.92
N ARG A 51 -12.39 4.68 5.96
CA ARG A 51 -12.29 6.14 6.09
C ARG A 51 -10.83 6.60 6.23
N GLY A 52 -9.99 5.84 6.94
CA GLY A 52 -8.56 6.12 7.09
C GLY A 52 -7.83 6.06 5.75
N LYS A 53 -8.18 5.10 4.89
CA LYS A 53 -7.70 5.04 3.50
C LYS A 53 -8.11 6.29 2.72
N ALA A 54 -9.33 6.79 2.87
CA ALA A 54 -9.75 8.03 2.24
C ALA A 54 -8.96 9.25 2.76
N VAL A 55 -8.64 9.31 4.05
CA VAL A 55 -7.75 10.34 4.62
C VAL A 55 -6.35 10.25 4.00
N TRP A 56 -5.79 9.05 3.87
CA TRP A 56 -4.50 8.80 3.22
C TRP A 56 -4.47 9.33 1.78
N GLU A 57 -5.52 9.04 1.00
CA GLU A 57 -5.64 9.43 -0.41
C GLU A 57 -5.84 10.93 -0.58
N ASN A 58 -6.80 11.52 0.17
CA ASN A 58 -7.15 12.94 0.05
C ASN A 58 -5.99 13.87 0.44
N ASN A 59 -5.03 13.39 1.23
CA ASN A 59 -3.85 14.15 1.66
C ASN A 59 -2.57 13.75 0.91
N ASN A 60 -2.67 12.87 -0.10
CA ASN A 60 -1.55 12.41 -0.93
C ASN A 60 -0.34 11.94 -0.10
N CYS A 61 -0.58 11.17 0.97
CA CYS A 61 0.49 10.67 1.83
C CYS A 61 1.53 9.86 1.02
N ILE A 62 1.04 9.09 0.03
CA ILE A 62 1.85 8.30 -0.91
C ILE A 62 2.77 9.14 -1.81
N GLY A 63 2.49 10.44 -1.97
CA GLY A 63 3.34 11.36 -2.71
C GLY A 63 4.68 11.68 -2.02
N CYS A 64 4.80 11.35 -0.73
CA CYS A 64 6.05 11.46 0.03
C CYS A 64 6.52 10.11 0.59
N HIS A 65 5.60 9.29 1.06
CA HIS A 65 5.86 8.00 1.69
C HIS A 65 5.64 6.83 0.74
N SER A 66 6.20 5.68 1.10
CA SER A 66 5.76 4.39 0.58
C SER A 66 4.79 3.71 1.56
N LEU A 67 3.92 2.85 1.01
CA LEU A 67 3.04 1.96 1.74
C LEU A 67 3.14 0.57 1.09
N LEU A 68 3.59 -0.41 1.87
CA LEU A 68 3.94 -1.74 1.34
C LEU A 68 5.02 -1.67 0.23
N GLY A 69 5.94 -0.71 0.34
CA GLY A 69 7.05 -0.52 -0.60
C GLY A 69 6.70 0.25 -1.87
N GLU A 70 5.44 0.63 -2.06
CA GLU A 70 4.96 1.38 -3.21
C GLU A 70 4.65 2.83 -2.85
N GLY A 71 5.09 3.78 -3.68
CA GLY A 71 4.88 5.21 -3.46
C GLY A 71 6.12 6.03 -3.75
N ALA A 72 6.34 7.09 -2.97
CA ALA A 72 7.51 7.95 -3.10
C ALA A 72 8.62 7.60 -2.10
N TYR A 73 9.83 8.08 -2.38
CA TYR A 73 11.04 7.77 -1.60
C TYR A 73 11.54 8.97 -0.78
N PHE A 74 10.65 9.93 -0.51
CA PHE A 74 10.99 11.16 0.21
C PHE A 74 10.89 11.01 1.73
N ALA A 75 10.02 10.12 2.21
CA ALA A 75 9.79 9.89 3.61
C ALA A 75 9.70 8.37 3.91
N PRO A 76 9.76 7.96 5.19
CA PRO A 76 9.84 6.53 5.54
C PRO A 76 8.63 5.70 5.08
N GLU A 77 8.83 4.41 4.90
CA GLU A 77 7.77 3.40 4.71
C GLU A 77 6.76 3.41 5.85
N LEU A 78 5.46 3.37 5.56
CA LEU A 78 4.41 3.47 6.57
C LEU A 78 3.63 2.17 6.84
N GLY A 79 3.79 1.13 6.03
CA GLY A 79 3.10 -0.15 6.17
C GLY A 79 3.38 -0.86 7.50
N ASN A 80 4.57 -0.67 8.08
CA ASN A 80 4.95 -1.21 9.38
C ASN A 80 5.21 -0.13 10.46
N VAL A 81 4.79 1.13 10.23
CA VAL A 81 5.03 2.21 11.22
C VAL A 81 4.29 1.97 12.53
N PHE A 82 3.15 1.28 12.49
CA PHE A 82 2.40 0.82 13.67
C PHE A 82 3.31 0.05 14.64
N VAL A 83 4.06 -0.92 14.10
CA VAL A 83 4.99 -1.76 14.87
C VAL A 83 6.16 -0.92 15.42
N ARG A 84 6.70 0.00 14.61
CA ARG A 84 7.82 0.88 15.05
C ARG A 84 7.43 1.87 16.14
N ARG A 85 6.17 2.26 16.23
CA ARG A 85 5.70 3.39 17.04
C ARG A 85 4.69 2.96 18.10
N GLY A 86 5.04 1.92 18.85
CA GLY A 86 4.37 1.54 20.09
C GLY A 86 3.18 0.59 19.95
N GLY A 87 2.87 0.12 18.73
CA GLY A 87 1.86 -0.91 18.49
C GLY A 87 0.50 -0.56 19.11
N GLU A 88 -0.19 -1.58 19.60
CA GLU A 88 -1.55 -1.46 20.15
C GLU A 88 -1.65 -0.46 21.31
N GLU A 89 -0.61 -0.39 22.15
CA GLU A 89 -0.66 0.39 23.39
C GLU A 89 -0.47 1.89 23.16
N ALA A 90 0.29 2.28 22.14
CA ALA A 90 0.75 3.67 22.02
C ALA A 90 0.66 4.28 20.61
N PHE A 91 0.29 3.53 19.57
CA PHE A 91 0.32 4.08 18.20
C PHE A 91 -0.68 5.21 17.98
N LYS A 92 -1.91 5.07 18.47
CA LYS A 92 -2.96 6.10 18.33
C LYS A 92 -2.55 7.44 18.97
N PRO A 93 -2.19 7.51 20.28
CA PRO A 93 -1.72 8.77 20.86
C PRO A 93 -0.43 9.30 20.21
N PHE A 94 0.46 8.41 19.76
CA PHE A 94 1.62 8.81 18.96
C PHE A 94 1.20 9.53 17.68
N LEU A 95 0.26 8.98 16.90
CA LEU A 95 -0.13 9.56 15.61
C LEU A 95 -0.82 10.92 15.79
N HIS A 96 -1.66 11.07 16.81
CA HIS A 96 -2.23 12.37 17.20
C HIS A 96 -1.16 13.42 17.48
N ALA A 97 -0.18 13.08 18.31
CA ALA A 97 0.91 13.99 18.62
C ALA A 97 1.77 14.29 17.36
N TRP A 98 2.05 13.27 16.56
CA TRP A 98 2.84 13.39 15.33
C TRP A 98 2.20 14.35 14.34
N MET A 99 0.93 14.14 13.98
CA MET A 99 0.22 14.99 13.01
C MET A 99 0.11 16.45 13.50
N LYS A 100 -0.13 16.66 14.81
CA LYS A 100 -0.21 18.01 15.41
C LYS A 100 1.16 18.72 15.46
N ALA A 101 2.26 17.98 15.60
CA ALA A 101 3.61 18.56 15.71
C ALA A 101 4.22 19.00 14.36
N GLN A 102 3.60 18.61 13.24
CA GLN A 102 4.12 18.99 11.93
C GLN A 102 3.82 20.46 11.55
N PRO A 103 4.72 21.13 10.79
CA PRO A 103 6.08 20.73 10.48
C PRO A 103 7.04 20.92 11.67
N LEU A 104 8.07 20.07 11.79
CA LEU A 104 9.02 20.13 12.91
C LEU A 104 9.99 21.34 12.89
N GLY A 105 10.11 22.07 11.77
CA GLY A 105 10.88 23.31 11.68
C GLY A 105 12.41 23.20 11.77
N ALA A 106 12.99 22.00 11.90
CA ALA A 106 14.44 21.83 11.97
C ALA A 106 15.14 22.25 10.65
N PRO A 107 16.12 23.19 10.68
CA PRO A 107 16.80 23.66 9.47
C PRO A 107 17.45 22.53 8.66
N GLY A 108 17.22 22.52 7.34
CA GLY A 108 17.78 21.52 6.42
C GLY A 108 17.11 20.14 6.46
N ARG A 109 16.12 19.91 7.34
CA ARG A 109 15.39 18.63 7.43
C ARG A 109 14.23 18.59 6.41
N ARG A 110 13.99 17.42 5.81
CA ARG A 110 12.76 17.14 5.05
C ARG A 110 11.53 17.43 5.91
N ALA A 111 10.56 18.17 5.38
CA ALA A 111 9.39 18.62 6.12
C ALA A 111 8.13 17.88 5.67
N MET A 112 7.38 17.33 6.63
CA MET A 112 6.01 16.87 6.41
C MET A 112 5.06 18.04 6.73
N PRO A 113 4.05 18.34 5.88
CA PRO A 113 3.12 19.45 6.07
C PRO A 113 2.23 19.33 7.31
N GLN A 114 1.62 20.44 7.70
CA GLN A 114 0.47 20.44 8.59
C GLN A 114 -0.81 20.27 7.75
N PHE A 115 -1.60 19.24 8.04
CA PHE A 115 -2.81 18.89 7.29
C PHE A 115 -4.10 19.38 7.96
N ASN A 116 -4.03 19.83 9.22
CA ASN A 116 -5.18 20.28 10.01
C ASN A 116 -6.31 19.24 10.07
N LEU A 117 -5.94 17.97 10.21
CA LEU A 117 -6.90 16.87 10.32
C LEU A 117 -7.70 16.96 11.62
N THR A 118 -8.96 16.52 11.58
CA THR A 118 -9.76 16.34 12.78
C THR A 118 -9.28 15.13 13.57
N GLU A 119 -9.64 15.06 14.86
CA GLU A 119 -9.25 13.93 15.71
C GLU A 119 -9.77 12.59 15.17
N GLN A 120 -11.01 12.57 14.66
CA GLN A 120 -11.59 11.39 14.01
C GLN A 120 -10.81 10.96 12.77
N GLN A 121 -10.35 11.90 11.94
CA GLN A 121 -9.55 11.57 10.76
C GLN A 121 -8.19 10.96 11.14
N VAL A 122 -7.58 11.44 12.23
CA VAL A 122 -6.33 10.86 12.74
C VAL A 122 -6.57 9.48 13.33
N ASP A 123 -7.68 9.26 14.04
CA ASP A 123 -8.07 7.94 14.55
C ASP A 123 -8.32 6.94 13.42
N ASP A 124 -9.10 7.32 12.41
CA ASP A 124 -9.39 6.49 11.24
C ASP A 124 -8.08 6.12 10.50
N MET A 125 -7.15 7.07 10.35
CA MET A 125 -5.83 6.82 9.76
C MET A 125 -4.96 5.90 10.63
N ALA A 126 -5.07 5.98 11.96
CA ALA A 126 -4.38 5.06 12.86
C ALA A 126 -4.88 3.62 12.68
N GLU A 127 -6.19 3.42 12.58
CA GLU A 127 -6.79 2.10 12.31
C GLU A 127 -6.39 1.58 10.93
N PHE A 128 -6.34 2.44 9.91
CA PHE A 128 -5.89 2.06 8.57
C PHE A 128 -4.44 1.56 8.55
N LEU A 129 -3.50 2.29 9.17
CA LEU A 129 -2.09 1.90 9.21
C LEU A 129 -1.87 0.65 10.09
N LYS A 130 -2.65 0.50 11.17
CA LYS A 130 -2.67 -0.73 11.97
C LYS A 130 -3.13 -1.93 11.15
N TRP A 131 -4.27 -1.83 10.47
CA TRP A 131 -4.79 -2.90 9.61
C TRP A 131 -3.80 -3.26 8.50
N THR A 132 -3.22 -2.24 7.85
CA THR A 132 -2.22 -2.43 6.79
C THR A 132 -1.00 -3.23 7.28
N SER A 133 -0.55 -2.99 8.51
CA SER A 133 0.60 -3.70 9.10
C SER A 133 0.39 -5.19 9.35
N LYS A 134 -0.84 -5.68 9.24
CA LYS A 134 -1.21 -7.09 9.47
C LYS A 134 -1.50 -7.88 8.18
N ILE A 135 -1.43 -7.25 7.01
CA ILE A 135 -1.60 -7.94 5.72
C ILE A 135 -0.48 -8.99 5.57
N ASP A 136 -0.81 -10.19 5.08
CA ASP A 136 0.19 -11.19 4.69
C ASP A 136 0.92 -10.74 3.41
N THR A 137 2.03 -10.05 3.63
CA THR A 137 2.95 -9.49 2.65
C THR A 137 4.10 -10.46 2.32
N ASN A 138 3.98 -11.75 2.64
CA ASN A 138 5.05 -12.74 2.46
C ASN A 138 6.37 -12.35 3.17
N ASN A 139 6.26 -11.87 4.41
CA ASN A 139 7.39 -11.43 5.26
C ASN A 139 8.16 -10.19 4.78
N TRP A 140 7.58 -9.40 3.88
CA TRP A 140 8.07 -8.04 3.64
C TRP A 140 7.53 -7.09 4.73
N PRO A 141 8.31 -6.13 5.27
CA PRO A 141 9.70 -5.80 4.92
C PRO A 141 10.75 -6.65 5.67
N PRO A 142 12.02 -6.65 5.22
CA PRO A 142 13.08 -7.48 5.83
C PRO A 142 13.35 -7.20 7.31
N ASN A 143 13.06 -5.97 7.79
CA ASN A 143 13.25 -5.58 9.17
C ASN A 143 12.29 -4.45 9.57
N LYS A 144 12.37 -4.00 10.84
CA LYS A 144 11.46 -2.99 11.40
C LYS A 144 11.55 -1.61 10.76
N GLU A 145 12.66 -1.24 10.11
CA GLU A 145 12.85 0.10 9.53
C GLU A 145 11.98 0.35 8.29
N GLY A 146 11.30 -0.69 7.79
CA GLY A 146 10.53 -0.63 6.55
C GLY A 146 11.43 -0.83 5.35
#